data_AF-A0A2N3AI41-F1
#
_entry.id   AF-A0A2N3AI41-F1
#
_cell.length_a   1.000
_cell.length_b   1.000
_cell.length_c   1.000
_cell.angle_alpha   90.00
_cell.angle_beta   90.00
_cell.angle_gamma   90.00
#
_symmetry.space_group_name_H-M   'P 1'
#
loop_
_entity.id
_entity.type
_entity.pdbx_description
1 polymer ?
#
loop_
_entity_poly.entity_id
_entity_poly.type
_entity_poly.pdbx_seq_one_letter_code
_entity_poly.pdbx_strand_id
1 'polypeptide(L)'
;MSLKDEKREREEYVTLEVNDQKLRGMVHFPSGRGPFPAVALFHGFGGQRMEPHFIFVKLSRLLAKNKIITARFDFRGSGESEGE
;
A
#
# COMPACT_ATOMS: atom_id res chain seq x y z
N MET A 1 -17.84 29.60 2.23
CA MET A 1 -17.59 28.16 2.54
C MET A 1 -16.28 27.79 1.86
N SER A 2 -15.23 27.45 2.63
CA SER A 2 -13.83 27.44 2.19
C SER A 2 -13.42 26.17 1.43
N LEU A 3 -12.57 26.33 0.41
CA LEU A 3 -12.06 25.37 -0.59
C LEU A 3 -11.13 24.27 -0.02
N LYS A 4 -11.59 23.36 0.85
CA LYS A 4 -10.68 22.40 1.53
C LYS A 4 -11.02 20.90 1.48
N ASP A 5 -11.77 20.40 0.50
CA ASP A 5 -12.15 18.97 0.43
C ASP A 5 -11.81 18.22 -0.87
N GLU A 6 -10.69 18.53 -1.52
CA GLU A 6 -10.24 17.83 -2.74
C GLU A 6 -9.00 16.94 -2.54
N LYS A 7 -8.96 16.12 -1.47
CA LYS A 7 -7.97 15.02 -1.47
C LYS A 7 -8.41 13.98 -2.48
N ARG A 8 -7.69 13.86 -3.60
CA ARG A 8 -7.86 12.80 -4.60
C ARG A 8 -7.31 11.47 -4.08
N GLU A 9 -7.71 10.37 -4.73
CA GLU A 9 -7.04 9.07 -4.54
C GLU A 9 -5.55 9.23 -4.83
N ARG A 10 -4.70 8.61 -4.01
CA ARG A 10 -3.26 8.69 -4.18
C ARG A 10 -2.58 7.40 -3.72
N GLU A 11 -1.43 7.14 -4.32
CA GLU A 11 -0.55 6.02 -3.99
C GLU A 11 0.75 6.62 -3.44
N GLU A 12 1.16 6.20 -2.25
CA GLU A 12 2.37 6.68 -1.60
C GLU A 12 3.34 5.52 -1.40
N TYR A 13 4.55 5.68 -1.93
CA TYR A 13 5.64 4.78 -1.61
C TYR A 13 6.03 4.97 -0.15
N VAL A 14 6.15 3.87 0.59
CA VAL A 14 6.50 3.88 2.00
C VAL A 14 7.68 2.95 2.26
N THR A 15 8.49 3.32 3.24
CA THR A 15 9.56 2.47 3.75
C THR A 15 9.37 2.31 5.24
N LEU A 16 9.41 1.08 5.73
CA LEU A 16 9.43 0.77 7.15
C LEU A 16 10.83 0.30 7.53
N GLU A 17 11.35 0.81 8.63
CA GLU A 17 12.61 0.35 9.21
C GLU A 17 12.30 -0.66 10.31
N VAL A 18 12.80 -1.88 10.15
CA VAL A 18 12.55 -3.01 11.05
C VAL A 18 13.86 -3.76 11.28
N ASN A 19 14.40 -3.68 12.50
CA ASN A 19 15.68 -4.29 12.87
C ASN A 19 16.81 -3.88 11.90
N ASP A 20 17.00 -2.57 11.72
CA ASP A 20 18.01 -1.96 10.84
C ASP A 20 17.91 -2.36 9.36
N GLN A 21 16.78 -2.91 8.94
CA GLN A 21 16.49 -3.28 7.56
C GLN A 21 15.24 -2.58 7.06
N LYS A 22 15.26 -2.18 5.79
CA LYS A 22 14.18 -1.45 5.13
C LYS A 22 13.22 -2.40 4.42
N LEU A 23 11.96 -2.36 4.81
CA LEU A 23 10.86 -2.98 4.07
C LEU A 23 10.20 -1.96 3.16
N ARG A 24 10.02 -2.31 1.88
CA ARG A 24 9.44 -1.42 0.87
C ARG A 24 7.97 -1.71 0.66
N GLY A 25 7.17 -0.66 0.55
CA GLY A 25 5.74 -0.79 0.38
C GLY A 25 5.09 0.34 -0.39
N MET A 26 3.79 0.18 -0.60
CA MET A 26 2.92 1.16 -1.21
C MET A 26 1.61 1.24 -0.43
N VAL A 27 1.17 2.46 -0.10
CA VAL A 27 -0.12 2.71 0.54
C VAL A 27 -1.04 3.40 -0.45
N HIS A 28 -2.23 2.85 -0.64
CA HIS A 28 -3.29 3.44 -1.45
C HIS A 28 -4.30 4.10 -0.52
N PHE A 29 -4.49 5.40 -0.71
CA PHE A 29 -5.41 6.21 0.07
C PHE A 29 -6.68 6.53 -0.75
N PRO A 30 -7.87 6.39 -0.15
CA PRO A 30 -9.09 6.94 -0.71
C PRO A 30 -9.05 8.47 -0.84
N SER A 31 -9.92 8.99 -1.71
CA SER A 31 -10.24 10.41 -1.73
C SER A 31 -11.05 10.86 -0.50
N GLY A 32 -11.03 12.16 -0.19
CA GLY A 32 -11.80 12.76 0.91
C GLY A 32 -11.09 12.73 2.27
N ARG A 33 -11.86 12.99 3.34
CA ARG A 33 -11.38 12.98 4.72
C ARG A 33 -11.88 11.73 5.44
N GLY A 34 -10.99 11.11 6.20
CA GLY A 34 -11.28 9.92 6.99
C GLY A 34 -11.95 10.22 8.34
N PRO A 35 -11.96 9.24 9.27
CA PRO A 35 -11.20 7.99 9.23
C PRO A 35 -11.71 6.99 8.17
N PHE A 36 -10.82 6.12 7.70
CA PHE A 36 -11.13 5.03 6.79
C PHE A 36 -10.67 3.70 7.39
N PRO A 37 -11.38 2.57 7.17
CA PRO A 37 -10.84 1.25 7.45
C PRO A 37 -9.57 1.00 6.62
N ALA A 38 -8.68 0.14 7.13
CA ALA A 38 -7.44 -0.21 6.47
C ALA A 38 -7.25 -1.73 6.41
N VAL A 39 -6.64 -2.20 5.32
CA VAL A 39 -6.21 -3.59 5.15
C VAL A 39 -4.74 -3.64 4.75
N ALA A 40 -4.03 -4.65 5.22
CA ALA A 40 -2.67 -4.97 4.80
C ALA A 40 -2.70 -6.20 3.88
N LEU A 41 -2.04 -6.13 2.73
CA LEU A 41 -1.88 -7.26 1.82
C LEU A 41 -0.44 -7.78 1.89
N PHE A 42 -0.34 -9.09 2.04
CA PHE A 42 0.90 -9.83 2.20
C PHE A 42 1.02 -10.86 1.08
N HIS A 43 2.17 -10.88 0.42
CA HIS A 43 2.40 -11.77 -0.72
C HIS A 43 2.75 -13.20 -0.27
N GLY A 44 2.66 -14.14 -1.20
CA GLY A 44 3.08 -15.53 -0.97
C GLY A 44 4.59 -15.74 -1.04
N PHE A 45 5.01 -16.99 -0.85
CA PHE A 45 6.40 -17.42 -1.00
C PHE A 45 6.94 -17.11 -2.41
N GLY A 46 8.13 -16.50 -2.49
CA GLY A 46 8.75 -16.08 -3.76
C GLY A 46 8.03 -14.91 -4.47
N GLY A 47 7.02 -14.32 -3.84
CA GLY A 47 6.24 -13.21 -4.36
C GLY A 47 6.84 -11.83 -4.05
N GLN A 48 6.06 -10.78 -4.35
CA GLN A 48 6.37 -9.39 -4.02
C GLN A 48 5.08 -8.55 -3.96
N ARG A 49 5.16 -7.33 -3.45
CA ARG A 49 4.03 -6.46 -3.10
C ARG A 49 2.96 -6.28 -4.18
N MET A 50 3.30 -6.37 -5.46
CA MET A 50 2.38 -6.25 -6.60
C MET A 50 1.67 -7.56 -6.96
N GLU A 51 2.25 -8.72 -6.62
CA GLU A 51 1.85 -10.07 -7.02
C GLU A 51 1.74 -10.27 -8.56
N PRO A 52 1.61 -11.53 -9.06
CA PRO A 52 1.43 -11.78 -10.49
C PRO A 52 0.28 -11.00 -11.09
N HIS A 53 0.45 -10.54 -12.33
CA HIS A 53 -0.53 -9.75 -13.08
C HIS A 53 -1.03 -8.48 -12.35
N PHE A 54 -0.24 -7.96 -11.41
CA PHE A 54 -0.55 -6.78 -10.60
C PHE A 54 -1.85 -6.91 -9.79
N ILE A 55 -2.22 -8.14 -9.39
CA ILE A 55 -3.50 -8.39 -8.73
C ILE A 55 -3.65 -7.57 -7.44
N PHE A 56 -2.58 -7.43 -6.66
CA PHE A 56 -2.62 -6.61 -5.44
C PHE A 56 -2.71 -5.10 -5.74
N VAL A 57 -2.12 -4.61 -6.84
CA VAL A 57 -2.28 -3.21 -7.26
C VAL A 57 -3.73 -2.94 -7.68
N LYS A 58 -4.32 -3.84 -8.47
CA LYS A 58 -5.72 -3.74 -8.93
C LYS A 58 -6.68 -3.77 -7.73
N LEU A 59 -6.48 -4.70 -6.80
CA LEU A 59 -7.27 -4.78 -5.57
C LEU A 59 -7.14 -3.51 -4.73
N SER A 60 -5.92 -2.99 -4.54
CA SER A 60 -5.72 -1.76 -3.75
C SER A 60 -6.42 -0.54 -4.33
N ARG A 61 -6.40 -0.39 -5.66
CA ARG A 61 -7.15 0.68 -6.36
C ARG A 61 -8.66 0.51 -6.20
N LEU A 62 -9.16 -0.73 -6.28
CA LEU A 62 -10.57 -1.04 -6.05
C LEU A 62 -10.99 -0.70 -4.60
N LEU A 63 -10.17 -1.07 -3.62
CA LEU A 63 -10.40 -0.78 -2.21
C LEU A 63 -10.36 0.74 -1.91
N ALA A 64 -9.41 1.47 -2.50
CA ALA A 64 -9.33 2.93 -2.36
C ALA A 64 -10.61 3.63 -2.88
N LYS A 65 -11.14 3.18 -4.03
CA LYS A 65 -12.43 3.65 -4.57
C LYS A 65 -13.61 3.39 -3.61
N ASN A 66 -13.52 2.34 -2.81
CA ASN A 66 -14.52 1.96 -1.81
C ASN A 66 -14.22 2.49 -0.40
N LYS A 67 -13.39 3.54 -0.28
CA LYS A 67 -13.04 4.17 1.02
C LYS A 67 -12.31 3.25 1.99
N ILE A 68 -11.52 2.31 1.48
CA ILE A 68 -10.65 1.42 2.27
C ILE A 68 -9.19 1.72 1.92
N ILE A 69 -8.37 2.02 2.93
CA ILE A 69 -6.92 2.16 2.78
C ILE A 69 -6.31 0.78 2.57
N THR A 70 -5.36 0.65 1.65
CA THR A 70 -4.61 -0.58 1.47
C THR A 70 -3.12 -0.32 1.60
N ALA A 71 -2.44 -1.09 2.45
CA ALA A 71 -0.98 -1.10 2.53
C ALA A 71 -0.46 -2.44 2.00
N ARG A 72 0.54 -2.41 1.13
CA ARG A 72 1.19 -3.60 0.58
C ARG A 72 2.69 -3.48 0.75
N PHE A 73 3.33 -4.55 1.21
CA PHE A 73 4.77 -4.56 1.47
C PHE A 73 5.43 -5.76 0.82
N ASP A 74 6.66 -5.56 0.40
CA ASP A 74 7.59 -6.65 0.15
C ASP A 74 8.07 -7.16 1.50
N PHE A 75 7.97 -8.47 1.72
CA PHE A 75 8.64 -9.13 2.83
C PHE A 75 10.16 -9.01 2.70
N ARG A 76 10.85 -9.21 3.82
CA ARG A 76 12.32 -9.24 3.90
C ARG A 76 12.89 -10.21 2.85
N GLY A 77 13.92 -9.78 2.13
CA GLY A 77 14.54 -10.57 1.04
C GLY A 77 13.67 -10.77 -0.21
N SER A 78 12.54 -10.06 -0.33
CA SER A 78 11.66 -10.10 -1.50
C SER A 78 11.57 -8.73 -2.16
N GLY A 79 11.36 -8.70 -3.48
CA GLY A 79 11.14 -7.46 -4.22
C GLY A 79 12.26 -6.42 -4.01
N GLU A 80 11.90 -5.27 -3.43
CA GLU A 80 12.83 -4.17 -3.14
C GLU A 80 13.22 -4.06 -1.65
N SER A 81 12.69 -4.95 -0.80
CA SER A 81 13.02 -4.98 0.62
C SER A 81 14.42 -5.52 0.86
N GLU A 82 15.08 -4.99 1.89
CA GLU A 82 16.37 -5.48 2.36
C GLU A 82 16.23 -6.85 3.06
N GLY A 83 17.37 -7.48 3.30
CA GLY A 83 17.50 -8.83 3.87
C GLY A 83 17.84 -9.88 2.81
N GLU A 84 18.45 -10.98 3.24
CA GLU A 84 18.62 -12.21 2.47
C GLU A 84 17.71 -13.31 3.03
#